data_AF-A0A094DKU6-F1
#
_entry.id   AF-A0A094DKU6-F1
#
_cell.length_a   1.000
_cell.length_b   1.000
_cell.length_c   1.000
_cell.angle_alpha   90.00
_cell.angle_beta   90.00
_cell.angle_gamma   90.00
#
_symmetry.space_group_name_H-M   'P 1'
#
loop_
_entity.id
_entity.type
_entity.pdbx_description
1 polymer ?
#
loop_
_entity_poly.entity_id
_entity_poly.type
_entity_poly.pdbx_seq_one_letter_code
_entity_poly.pdbx_strand_id
1 'polypeptide(L)'
;MAPVVSIEYKAPHKFPLAQIIAGLNGEIRPGDEIINKEGDDFEFLSKSLVAAVITQLFSYMVAKGVQHGYVFDGKVIIFLYIPNYDPSTVCYHLSIPRLDFQEADENRLHRTSIAQI
;
A
#
# COMPACT_ATOMS: atom_id res chain seq x y z
N MET A 1 2.15 -6.06 25.77
CA MET A 1 1.72 -6.64 24.49
C MET A 1 2.22 -5.72 23.38
N ALA A 2 3.04 -6.23 22.44
CA ALA A 2 3.53 -5.44 21.32
C ALA A 2 2.54 -5.53 20.14
N PRO A 3 2.32 -4.45 19.38
CA PRO A 3 1.48 -4.50 18.18
C PRO A 3 2.08 -5.47 17.15
N VAL A 4 1.25 -6.28 16.50
CA VAL A 4 1.68 -7.26 15.48
C VAL A 4 1.51 -6.70 14.06
N VAL A 5 0.61 -5.73 13.89
CA VAL A 5 0.29 -5.08 12.61
C VAL A 5 0.02 -3.60 12.82
N SER A 6 0.39 -2.78 11.82
CA SER A 6 0.05 -1.36 11.75
C SER A 6 -0.92 -1.08 10.61
N ILE A 7 -1.90 -0.20 10.83
CA ILE A 7 -2.99 0.03 9.88
C ILE A 7 -3.13 1.52 9.61
N GLU A 8 -3.22 1.90 8.35
CA GLU A 8 -3.54 3.27 7.92
C GLU A 8 -4.85 3.26 7.12
N TYR A 9 -5.81 4.09 7.53
CA TYR A 9 -7.05 4.29 6.78
C TYR A 9 -7.01 5.58 5.98
N LYS A 10 -7.39 5.53 4.70
CA LYS A 10 -7.56 6.73 3.85
C LYS A 10 -8.96 6.73 3.25
N ALA A 11 -9.63 7.89 3.24
CA ALA A 11 -10.92 7.98 2.58
C ALA A 11 -10.75 7.78 1.05
N PRO A 12 -11.66 7.06 0.34
CA PRO A 12 -11.48 6.72 -1.07
C PRO A 12 -11.27 7.94 -2.00
N HIS A 13 -11.86 9.09 -1.66
CA HIS A 13 -11.73 10.32 -2.45
C HIS A 13 -10.37 11.01 -2.27
N LYS A 14 -9.61 10.67 -1.21
CA LYS A 14 -8.25 11.17 -0.95
C LYS A 14 -7.17 10.22 -1.48
N PHE A 15 -7.55 9.01 -1.84
CA PHE A 15 -6.64 7.99 -2.35
C PHE A 15 -7.32 7.20 -3.48
N PRO A 16 -7.54 7.84 -4.65
CA PRO A 16 -8.30 7.25 -5.74
C PRO A 16 -7.59 6.05 -6.38
N LEU A 17 -8.36 5.01 -6.72
CA LEU A 17 -7.84 3.76 -7.31
C LEU A 17 -6.92 3.98 -8.53
N ALA A 18 -7.26 4.90 -9.43
CA ALA A 18 -6.43 5.18 -10.61
C ALA A 18 -5.02 5.69 -10.24
N GLN A 19 -4.92 6.53 -9.21
CA GLN A 19 -3.63 7.01 -8.71
C GLN A 19 -2.88 5.93 -7.93
N ILE A 20 -3.58 5.02 -7.24
CA ILE A 20 -2.96 3.87 -6.59
C ILE A 20 -2.30 2.97 -7.64
N ILE A 21 -3.03 2.58 -8.69
CA ILE A 21 -2.54 1.71 -9.75
C ILE A 21 -1.36 2.38 -10.48
N ALA A 22 -1.49 3.65 -10.86
CA ALA A 22 -0.43 4.37 -11.55
C ALA A 22 0.82 4.58 -10.66
N GLY A 23 0.62 4.94 -9.39
CA GLY A 23 1.71 5.19 -8.45
C GLY A 23 2.46 3.91 -8.06
N LEU A 24 1.78 2.77 -7.99
CA LEU A 24 2.38 1.46 -7.72
C LEU A 24 2.87 0.73 -8.99
N ASN A 25 2.97 1.41 -10.13
CA ASN A 25 3.48 0.78 -11.35
C ASN A 25 5.02 0.68 -11.36
N GLY A 26 5.57 -0.11 -10.44
CA GLY A 26 7.02 -0.35 -10.31
C GLY A 26 7.59 -0.05 -8.91
N GLU A 27 8.91 0.09 -8.86
CA GLU A 27 9.65 0.57 -7.69
C GLU A 27 9.50 2.10 -7.60
N ILE A 28 9.37 2.62 -6.38
CA ILE A 28 9.44 4.06 -6.11
C ILE A 28 10.67 4.29 -5.24
N ARG A 29 11.56 5.18 -5.66
CA ARG A 29 12.69 5.67 -4.88
C ARG A 29 12.44 7.11 -4.47
N PRO A 30 11.87 7.37 -3.27
CA PRO A 30 11.48 8.73 -2.88
C PRO A 30 12.63 9.74 -2.96
N GLY A 31 13.85 9.33 -2.61
CA GLY A 31 15.03 10.21 -2.68
C GLY A 31 15.45 10.61 -4.10
N ASP A 32 15.23 9.73 -5.08
CA ASP A 32 15.65 9.96 -6.47
C ASP A 32 14.53 10.57 -7.32
N GLU A 33 13.28 10.20 -7.04
CA GLU A 33 12.13 10.49 -7.90
C GLU A 33 11.17 11.55 -7.36
N ILE A 34 11.12 11.80 -6.05
CA ILE A 34 10.04 12.59 -5.42
C ILE A 34 10.56 13.76 -4.58
N ILE A 35 11.49 13.49 -3.66
CA ILE A 35 11.99 14.48 -2.72
C ILE A 35 12.79 15.55 -3.47
N ASN A 36 12.41 16.81 -3.29
CA ASN A 36 12.98 17.96 -3.99
C ASN A 36 12.89 17.88 -5.52
N LYS A 37 11.87 17.18 -6.04
CA LYS A 37 11.54 17.14 -7.47
C LYS A 37 10.25 17.91 -7.72
N GLU A 38 10.16 18.50 -8.90
CA GLU A 38 8.95 19.18 -9.38
C GLU A 38 8.34 18.34 -10.50
N GLY A 39 7.02 18.17 -10.45
CA GLY A 39 6.24 17.47 -11.47
C GLY A 39 4.76 17.68 -11.20
N ASP A 40 3.98 17.81 -12.27
CA ASP A 40 2.54 18.03 -12.23
C ASP A 40 1.76 17.06 -13.13
N ASP A 41 2.48 16.20 -13.84
CA ASP A 41 1.88 15.13 -14.61
C ASP A 41 1.25 14.06 -13.70
N PHE A 42 0.34 13.29 -14.27
CA PHE A 42 -0.43 12.31 -13.52
C PHE A 42 0.43 11.20 -12.90
N GLU A 43 1.53 10.81 -13.55
CA GLU A 43 2.42 9.75 -13.05
C GLU A 43 3.17 10.25 -11.81
N PHE A 44 3.78 11.43 -11.90
CA PHE A 44 4.50 12.05 -10.79
C PHE A 44 3.58 12.28 -9.59
N LEU A 45 2.38 12.83 -9.81
CA LEU A 45 1.41 13.07 -8.75
C LEU A 45 0.93 11.77 -8.11
N SER A 46 0.74 10.71 -8.91
CA SER A 46 0.33 9.39 -8.41
C SER A 46 1.43 8.73 -7.58
N LYS A 47 2.69 8.74 -8.06
CA LYS A 47 3.85 8.25 -7.30
C LYS A 47 4.03 9.01 -5.99
N SER A 48 3.93 10.34 -6.05
CA SER A 48 4.04 11.22 -4.88
C SER A 48 2.97 10.93 -3.84
N LEU A 49 1.71 10.75 -4.26
CA LEU A 49 0.61 10.43 -3.35
C LEU A 49 0.80 9.06 -2.68
N VAL A 50 1.10 8.03 -3.46
CA VAL A 50 1.34 6.67 -2.93
C VAL A 50 2.53 6.66 -1.98
N ALA A 51 3.64 7.29 -2.36
CA ALA A 51 4.83 7.39 -1.52
C ALA A 51 4.52 8.10 -0.20
N ALA A 52 3.76 9.19 -0.21
CA ALA A 52 3.39 9.91 1.00
C ALA A 52 2.56 9.04 1.95
N VAL A 53 1.57 8.31 1.43
CA VAL A 53 0.71 7.42 2.22
C VAL A 53 1.50 6.24 2.79
N ILE A 54 2.32 5.58 1.98
CA ILE A 54 3.15 4.45 2.42
C ILE A 54 4.19 4.90 3.43
N THR A 55 4.87 6.04 3.20
CA THR A 55 5.89 6.57 4.11
C THR A 55 5.30 6.91 5.48
N GLN A 56 4.07 7.41 5.52
CA GLN A 56 3.37 7.68 6.78
C GLN A 56 3.21 6.41 7.61
N LEU A 57 2.72 5.32 7.01
CA LEU A 57 2.56 4.04 7.72
C LEU A 57 3.92 3.39 8.03
N PHE A 58 4.86 3.42 7.09
CA PHE A 58 6.22 2.91 7.25
C PHE A 58 6.95 3.55 8.43
N SER A 59 6.86 4.88 8.59
CA SER A 59 7.45 5.60 9.72
C SER A 59 6.94 5.07 11.07
N TYR A 60 5.63 4.81 11.16
CA TYR A 60 5.03 4.23 12.36
C TYR A 60 5.47 2.77 12.57
N MET A 61 5.51 1.97 11.51
CA MET A 61 5.98 0.57 11.55
C MET A 61 7.41 0.48 12.09
N VAL A 62 8.32 1.33 11.59
CA VAL A 62 9.71 1.42 12.09
C VAL A 62 9.74 1.86 13.55
N ALA A 63 9.02 2.92 13.92
CA ALA A 63 9.00 3.45 15.28
C ALA A 63 8.44 2.45 16.32
N LYS A 64 7.61 1.50 15.88
CA LYS A 64 7.03 0.45 16.74
C LYS A 64 7.70 -0.91 16.61
N GLY A 65 8.69 -1.07 15.73
CA GLY A 65 9.33 -2.36 15.47
C GLY A 65 8.38 -3.39 14.88
N VAL A 66 7.41 -2.96 14.06
CA VAL A 66 6.41 -3.83 13.42
C VAL A 66 6.74 -4.01 11.95
N GLN A 67 6.79 -5.26 11.49
CA GLN A 67 7.18 -5.56 10.11
C GLN A 67 6.02 -5.57 9.11
N HIS A 68 4.79 -5.80 9.59
CA HIS A 68 3.61 -5.94 8.75
C HIS A 68 2.67 -4.76 8.95
N GLY A 69 2.12 -4.26 7.85
CA GLY A 69 1.07 -3.26 7.91
C GLY A 69 0.18 -3.31 6.68
N TYR A 70 -0.89 -2.54 6.69
CA TYR A 70 -1.65 -2.31 5.47
C TYR A 70 -2.32 -0.94 5.44
N VAL A 71 -2.46 -0.40 4.23
CA VAL A 71 -3.30 0.76 3.94
C VAL A 71 -4.65 0.24 3.46
N PHE A 72 -5.75 0.78 3.99
CA PHE A 72 -7.09 0.45 3.56
C PHE A 72 -7.88 1.70 3.19
N ASP A 73 -8.54 1.68 2.04
CA ASP A 73 -9.39 2.78 1.59
C ASP A 73 -10.90 2.45 1.59
N GLY A 74 -11.30 1.24 2.00
CA GLY A 74 -12.67 0.75 1.88
C GLY A 74 -12.95 -0.09 0.64
N LYS A 75 -12.06 -0.08 -0.36
CA LYS A 75 -12.19 -0.81 -1.64
C LYS A 75 -10.91 -1.55 -2.04
N VAL A 76 -9.77 -1.08 -1.55
CA VAL A 76 -8.41 -1.49 -1.89
C VAL A 76 -7.65 -1.71 -0.59
N ILE A 77 -6.86 -2.78 -0.56
CA ILE A 77 -5.92 -3.06 0.52
C ILE A 77 -4.51 -3.08 -0.08
N ILE A 78 -3.60 -2.29 0.49
CA ILE A 78 -2.17 -2.34 0.17
C ILE A 78 -1.46 -2.95 1.36
N PHE A 79 -1.08 -4.22 1.27
CA PHE A 79 -0.28 -4.88 2.29
C PHE A 79 1.17 -4.41 2.18
N LEU A 80 1.81 -4.16 3.32
CA LEU A 80 3.18 -3.71 3.44
C LEU A 80 3.99 -4.67 4.31
N TYR A 81 5.25 -4.90 3.91
CA TYR A 81 6.20 -5.72 4.64
C TYR A 81 7.59 -5.08 4.64
N ILE A 82 8.19 -4.94 5.82
CA ILE A 82 9.58 -4.48 5.99
C ILE A 82 10.49 -5.71 6.14
N PRO A 83 11.37 -6.00 5.16
CA PRO A 83 12.27 -7.14 5.22
C PRO A 83 13.31 -7.02 6.35
N ASN A 84 13.61 -8.14 7.01
CA ASN A 84 14.66 -8.18 8.04
C ASN A 84 16.07 -7.81 7.53
N TYR A 85 16.36 -8.10 6.26
CA TYR A 85 17.69 -7.86 5.67
C TYR A 85 17.89 -6.42 5.22
N ASP A 86 16.82 -5.65 5.05
CA ASP A 86 16.86 -4.26 4.62
C ASP A 86 15.66 -3.48 5.18
N PRO A 87 15.80 -2.86 6.37
CA PRO A 87 14.72 -2.09 7.00
C PRO A 87 14.49 -0.72 6.35
N SER A 88 15.28 -0.34 5.33
CA SER A 88 15.07 0.90 4.56
C SER A 88 14.08 0.72 3.42
N THR A 89 13.73 -0.53 3.10
CA THR A 89 12.80 -0.91 2.04
C THR A 89 11.47 -1.39 2.62
N VAL A 90 10.37 -1.10 1.91
CA VAL A 90 9.06 -1.69 2.17
C VAL A 90 8.54 -2.35 0.90
N CYS A 91 8.25 -3.64 0.97
CA CYS A 91 7.60 -4.38 -0.10
C CYS A 91 6.08 -4.19 0.02
N TYR A 92 5.37 -4.19 -1.11
CA TYR A 92 3.92 -4.08 -1.12
C TYR A 92 3.23 -5.19 -1.92
N HIS A 93 1.97 -5.44 -1.58
CA HIS A 93 1.04 -6.22 -2.39
C HIS A 93 -0.31 -5.51 -2.44
N LEU A 94 -0.79 -5.21 -3.66
CA LEU A 94 -2.07 -4.55 -3.90
C LEU A 94 -3.17 -5.61 -4.09
N SER A 95 -4.24 -5.53 -3.30
CA SER A 95 -5.46 -6.32 -3.48
C SER A 95 -6.66 -5.41 -3.65
N ILE A 96 -7.52 -5.74 -4.61
CA ILE A 96 -8.75 -5.02 -4.90
C ILE A 96 -9.89 -6.05 -4.83
N PRO A 97 -10.45 -6.32 -3.64
CA PRO A 97 -11.37 -7.44 -3.42
C PRO A 97 -12.54 -7.53 -4.40
N ARG A 98 -13.05 -6.40 -4.91
CA ARG A 98 -14.14 -6.39 -5.90
C ARG A 98 -13.71 -6.92 -7.28
N LEU A 99 -12.46 -6.69 -7.68
CA LEU A 99 -11.89 -7.18 -8.94
C LEU A 99 -11.34 -8.60 -8.77
N ASP A 100 -10.74 -8.89 -7.61
CA ASP A 100 -10.26 -10.23 -7.24
C ASP A 100 -11.41 -11.26 -7.14
N PHE A 101 -12.66 -10.81 -7.07
CA PHE A 101 -13.87 -11.64 -7.09
C PHE A 101 -14.39 -11.94 -8.50
N GLN A 102 -13.93 -11.22 -9.54
CA GLN A 102 -14.54 -11.28 -10.88
C GLN A 102 -13.72 -12.07 -11.92
N GLU A 103 -12.43 -12.34 -11.67
CA GLU A 103 -11.57 -13.20 -12.51
C GLU A 103 -11.10 -14.45 -11.75
N ALA A 104 -11.94 -15.50 -11.68
CA ALA A 104 -11.52 -16.92 -11.73
C ALA A 104 -12.67 -17.85 -11.31
N ASP A 105 -13.19 -18.58 -12.30
CA ASP A 105 -13.25 -20.04 -12.37
C ASP A 105 -13.68 -20.84 -11.12
N GLU A 106 -14.60 -21.77 -11.33
CA GLU A 106 -15.47 -22.52 -10.41
C GLU A 106 -14.80 -23.31 -9.25
N ASN A 107 -13.51 -23.13 -8.93
CA ASN A 107 -12.80 -24.06 -8.05
C ASN A 107 -11.75 -23.48 -7.09
N ARG A 108 -11.84 -22.22 -6.63
CA ARG A 108 -10.94 -21.72 -5.57
C ARG A 108 -11.69 -21.16 -4.38
N LEU A 109 -11.47 -21.82 -3.24
CA LEU A 109 -11.89 -21.50 -1.87
C LEU A 109 -12.16 -20.00 -1.66
N HIS A 110 -13.43 -19.69 -1.41
CA HIS A 110 -13.91 -18.37 -1.04
C HIS A 110 -13.13 -17.82 0.17
N ARG A 111 -12.19 -16.92 -0.08
CA ARG A 111 -11.70 -16.00 0.97
C ARG A 111 -12.59 -14.77 0.96
N THR A 112 -13.81 -14.94 1.44
CA THR A 112 -14.65 -13.80 1.81
C THR A 112 -13.93 -13.00 2.90
N SER A 113 -13.98 -11.68 2.75
CA SER A 113 -13.22 -10.64 3.45
C SER A 113 -13.43 -10.52 4.98
N ILE A 114 -13.79 -11.62 5.65
CA ILE A 114 -13.90 -11.73 7.12
C ILE A 114 -12.88 -12.75 7.69
N ALA A 115 -12.15 -13.49 6.85
CA ALA A 115 -11.24 -14.56 7.30
C ALA A 115 -9.74 -14.17 7.40
N GLN A 116 -9.38 -12.88 7.42
CA GLN A 116 -7.99 -12.41 7.53
C GLN A 116 -7.73 -11.50 8.74
N ILE A 117 -8.63 -11.48 9.72
CA ILE A 117 -8.41 -10.88 11.05
C ILE A 117 -8.51 -11.99 12.09
#